data_AF-A0A6G8BXE8-F1
#
_entry.id   AF-A0A6G8BXE8-F1
#
_cell.length_a   1.000
_cell.length_b   1.000
_cell.length_c   1.000
_cell.angle_alpha   90.00
_cell.angle_beta   90.00
_cell.angle_gamma   90.00
#
_symmetry.space_group_name_H-M   'P 1'
#
loop_
_entity.id
_entity.type
_entity.pdbx_description
1 polymer ?
#
loop_
_entity_poly.entity_id
_entity_poly.type
_entity_poly.pdbx_seq_one_letter_code
_entity_poly.pdbx_strand_id
1 'polypeptide(L)' 'MLVDVFRRAEANGKFSHLVVPQGEPIPQEATDWEWHDEARGIVLNEDLASWPEYGIENPGEQLDKKRYAITSVKEMTR' A
#
# COMPACT_ATOMS: atom_id res chain seq x y z
N MET A 1 2.24 11.92 6.82
CA MET A 1 3.63 11.38 6.75
C MET A 1 4.10 11.18 5.30
N LEU A 2 5.41 11.00 5.05
CA LEU A 2 5.94 10.64 3.73
C LEU A 2 5.98 9.13 3.54
N VAL A 3 5.54 8.65 2.38
CA VAL A 3 5.45 7.23 2.06
C VAL A 3 5.95 6.92 0.65
N ASP A 4 6.43 5.70 0.47
CA ASP A 4 6.75 5.11 -0.82
C ASP A 4 5.65 4.12 -1.21
N VAL A 5 5.21 4.21 -2.47
CA VAL A 5 4.12 3.42 -3.05
C VAL A 5 4.69 2.47 -4.09
N PHE A 6 4.34 1.21 -3.92
CA PHE A 6 4.69 0.12 -4.81
C PHE A 6 3.43 -0.49 -5.39
N ARG A 7 3.52 -0.96 -6.63
CA ARG A 7 2.43 -1.67 -7.32
C ARG A 7 2.88 -3.07 -7.69
N ARG A 8 1.95 -4.02 -7.69
CA ARG A 8 2.17 -5.35 -8.31
C ARG A 8 0.99 -5.72 -9.19
N ALA A 9 1.26 -6.50 -10.22
CA ALA A 9 0.23 -7.10 -11.05
C ALA A 9 -0.23 -8.42 -10.43
N GLU A 10 -1.54 -8.56 -10.21
CA GLU A 10 -2.15 -9.82 -9.76
C GLU A 10 -2.58 -10.66 -10.97
N ALA A 11 -2.65 -11.97 -10.78
CA ALA A 11 -3.01 -12.96 -11.82
C ALA A 11 -4.38 -12.71 -12.49
N ASN A 12 -5.27 -11.92 -11.87
CA ASN A 12 -6.59 -11.59 -12.41
C ASN A 12 -6.65 -10.23 -13.13
N GLY A 13 -5.51 -9.66 -13.51
CA GLY A 13 -5.45 -8.33 -14.15
C GLY A 13 -5.80 -7.18 -13.19
N LYS A 14 -5.85 -7.46 -11.88
CA LYS A 14 -5.96 -6.45 -10.82
C LYS A 14 -4.55 -5.97 -10.46
N PHE A 15 -4.45 -4.76 -9.91
CA PHE A 15 -3.22 -4.26 -9.34
C PHE A 15 -3.40 -4.16 -7.82
N SER A 16 -2.41 -4.63 -7.07
CA SER A 16 -2.32 -4.34 -5.65
C SER A 16 -1.29 -3.25 -5.45
N HIS A 17 -1.57 -2.34 -4.53
CA HIS A 17 -0.68 -1.26 -4.13
C HIS A 17 -0.25 -1.49 -2.69
N LEU A 18 1.04 -1.35 -2.43
CA LEU A 18 1.67 -1.41 -1.13
C LEU A 18 2.28 -0.06 -0.83
N VAL A 19 2.05 0.43 0.39
CA VAL A 19 2.55 1.70 0.88
C VAL A 19 3.36 1.45 2.12
N VAL A 20 4.58 1.97 2.16
CA VAL A 20 5.46 1.91 3.34
C VAL A 20 5.94 3.32 3.68
N PRO A 21 6.27 3.60 4.95
CA PRO A 21 6.89 4.88 5.28
C PRO A 21 8.20 5.04 4.50
N GLN A 22 8.49 6.27 4.08
CA GLN A 22 9.64 6.53 3.23
C GLN A 22 10.94 5.98 3.86
N GLY A 23 11.67 5.17 3.10
CA GLY A 23 12.94 4.58 3.54
C GLY A 23 12.81 3.36 4.47
N GLU A 24 11.60 2.91 4.79
CA GLU A 24 11.39 1.61 5.46
C GLU A 24 11.44 0.46 4.43
N PRO A 25 11.95 -0.71 4.83
CA PRO A 25 11.93 -1.89 3.97
C PRO A 25 10.50 -2.43 3.82
N ILE A 26 10.24 -3.07 2.67
CA ILE A 26 9.02 -3.85 2.46
C ILE A 26 9.00 -5.01 3.49
N PRO A 27 7.89 -5.19 4.23
CA PRO A 27 7.79 -6.23 5.26
C PRO A 27 7.85 -7.62 4.64
N GLN A 28 8.44 -8.57 5.37
CA GLN A 28 8.68 -9.94 4.86
C GLN A 28 7.42 -10.65 4.36
N GLU A 29 6.26 -10.36 4.96
CA GLU A 29 4.96 -10.89 4.53
C GLU A 29 4.59 -10.44 3.10
N ALA A 30 5.12 -9.29 2.67
CA ALA A 30 4.92 -8.73 1.35
C ALA A 30 6.14 -8.91 0.42
N THR A 31 7.33 -9.30 0.91
CA THR A 31 8.54 -9.44 0.07
C THR A 31 8.53 -10.64 -0.89
N ASP A 32 7.60 -11.59 -0.73
CA ASP A 32 7.50 -12.78 -1.61
C ASP A 32 7.05 -12.42 -3.04
N TRP A 33 6.65 -11.17 -3.26
CA TRP A 33 6.08 -10.69 -4.52
C TRP A 33 7.00 -9.67 -5.20
N GLU A 34 7.01 -9.68 -6.53
CA GLU A 34 7.67 -8.64 -7.33
C GLU A 34 6.85 -7.34 -7.29
N TRP A 35 7.26 -6.45 -6.39
CA TRP A 35 6.74 -5.10 -6.30
C TRP A 35 7.53 -4.17 -7.24
N HIS A 36 6.80 -3.39 -8.02
CA HIS A 36 7.35 -2.33 -8.86
C HIS A 36 7.18 -0.98 -8.16
N ASP A 37 8.20 -0.13 -8.30
CA ASP A 37 8.13 1.24 -7.84
C ASP A 37 7.06 2.01 -8.62
N GLU A 38 6.08 2.57 -7.93
CA GLU A 38 5.05 3.39 -8.57
C GLU A 38 5.26 4.88 -8.26
N ALA A 39 5.50 5.20 -6.99
CA ALA A 39 5.77 6.56 -6.55
C ALA A 39 6.58 6.57 -5.26
N ARG A 40 7.42 7.59 -5.05
CA ARG A 40 8.22 7.75 -3.83
C ARG A 40 8.05 9.15 -3.23
N GLY A 41 8.15 9.23 -1.91
CA GLY A 41 8.04 10.50 -1.17
C GLY A 41 6.66 11.16 -1.32
N ILE A 42 5.60 10.37 -1.39
CA ILE A 42 4.23 10.87 -1.44
C ILE A 42 3.81 11.32 -0.04
N VAL A 43 3.15 12.47 0.05
CA VAL A 43 2.55 12.93 1.30
C VAL A 43 1.24 12.19 1.51
N LEU A 44 1.25 11.22 2.41
CA LEU A 44 0.04 10.56 2.89
C LEU A 44 -0.52 11.35 4.08
N ASN A 45 -1.83 11.61 4.03
CA ASN A 45 -2.58 12.03 5.21
C ASN A 45 -3.05 10.80 5.99
N GLU A 46 -2.54 10.62 7.20
CA GLU A 46 -2.84 9.47 8.07
C GLU A 46 -4.29 9.46 8.60
N ASP A 47 -4.95 10.62 8.63
CA ASP A 47 -6.36 10.76 8.99
C ASP A 47 -7.31 10.39 7.83
N LEU A 48 -6.79 9.98 6.68
CA LEU A 48 -7.61 9.52 5.56
C LEU A 48 -8.31 8.20 5.91
N ALA A 49 -9.64 8.22 5.83
CA ALA A 49 -10.47 7.02 5.94
C ALA A 49 -10.22 6.05 4.76
N SER A 50 -9.89 6.56 3.58
CA SER A 50 -9.49 5.76 2.43
C SER A 50 -8.64 6.56 1.45
N TRP A 51 -7.83 5.84 0.69
CA TRP A 51 -7.00 6.34 -0.40
C TRP A 51 -7.44 5.67 -1.70
N PRO A 52 -8.47 6.21 -2.37
CA PRO A 52 -9.10 5.58 -3.52
C PRO A 52 -8.16 5.47 -4.74
N GLU A 53 -7.17 6.35 -4.85
CA GLU A 53 -6.14 6.29 -5.92
C GLU A 53 -5.42 4.93 -5.95
N TYR A 54 -5.21 4.32 -4.78
CA TYR A 54 -4.50 3.05 -4.61
C TYR A 54 -5.40 1.92 -4.07
N GLY A 55 -6.68 2.19 -3.80
CA GLY A 55 -7.64 1.23 -3.22
C GLY A 55 -7.29 0.81 -1.79
N ILE A 56 -6.70 1.72 -1.00
CA ILE A 56 -6.24 1.43 0.35
C ILE A 56 -7.21 2.03 1.36
N GLU A 57 -7.80 1.21 2.22
CA GLU A 57 -8.67 1.68 3.30
C GLU A 57 -7.86 1.97 4.57
N ASN A 58 -8.16 3.07 5.25
CA ASN A 58 -7.51 3.51 6.50
C ASN A 58 -5.97 3.35 6.46
N PRO A 59 -5.27 3.95 5.48
CA PRO A 59 -3.83 3.79 5.31
C PRO A 59 -3.03 4.15 6.58
N GLY A 60 -3.44 5.20 7.30
CA GLY A 60 -2.81 5.59 8.56
C GLY A 60 -2.91 4.51 9.64
N GLU A 61 -4.09 3.91 9.81
CA GLU A 61 -4.29 2.85 10.80
C GLU A 61 -3.48 1.59 10.45
N GLN A 62 -3.40 1.23 9.17
CA GLN A 62 -2.58 0.10 8.72
C GLN A 62 -1.08 0.37 8.96
N LEU A 63 -0.61 1.57 8.63
CA LEU A 63 0.78 1.99 8.85
C LEU A 63 1.14 2.01 10.34
N ASP A 64 0.24 2.45 11.21
CA ASP A 64 0.45 2.44 12.66
C ASP A 64 0.57 0.99 13.20
N LYS A 65 -0.35 0.11 12.78
CA LYS A 65 -0.42 -1.28 13.29
C LYS A 65 0.66 -2.20 12.73
N LYS A 66 0.95 -2.08 11.43
CA LYS A 66 1.77 -3.04 10.69
C LYS A 66 3.02 -2.45 10.07
N ARG A 67 3.18 -1.11 10.07
CA ARG A 67 4.24 -0.38 9.36
C ARG A 67 4.15 -0.43 7.84
N TYR A 68 3.00 -0.84 7.31
CA TYR A 68 2.67 -0.77 5.89
C TYR A 68 1.15 -0.69 5.71
N ALA A 69 0.70 -0.18 4.57
CA ALA A 69 -0.68 -0.27 4.12
C ALA A 69 -0.75 -0.95 2.76
N ILE A 70 -1.77 -1.76 2.51
CA ILE A 70 -1.95 -2.45 1.23
C ILE A 70 -3.39 -2.34 0.76
N THR A 71 -3.62 -2.45 -0.55
CA THR A 71 -4.96 -2.52 -1.14
C THR A 71 -5.83 -3.51 -0.36
N SER A 72 -7.02 -3.07 0.03
CA SER A 72 -7.91 -3.88 0.86
C SER A 72 -8.37 -5.10 0.08
N VAL A 73 -8.13 -6.32 0.58
CA VAL A 73 -8.61 -7.58 -0.05
C VAL A 73 -10.15 -7.58 -0.17
N LYS A 74 -10.83 -6.78 0.65
CA LYS A 74 -12.28 -6.55 0.54
C LYS A 74 -12.70 -5.94 -0.80
N GLU A 75 -11.90 -5.06 -1.39
CA GLU A 75 -12.14 -4.52 -2.74
C GLU A 75 -11.80 -5.52 -3.86
N MET A 76 -11.01 -6.56 -3.55
CA MET A 76 -10.69 -7.61 -4.52
C MET A 76 -11.82 -8.64 -4.69
N THR A 77 -12.82 -8.68 -3.79
CA THR A 77 -13.88 -9.71 -3.74
C THR A 77 -15.24 -9.24 -4.32
N ARG A 78 -15.29 -8.17 -5.11
CA ARG A 78 -16.55 -7.76 -5.77
C ARG A 78 -16.49 -7.87 -7.28
#